data_AF-A0A7T3QMJ5-F1
#
_entry.id   AF-A0A7T3QMJ5-F1
#
_cell.length_a   1.000
_cell.length_b   1.000
_cell.length_c   1.000
_cell.angle_alpha   90.00
_cell.angle_beta   90.00
_cell.angle_gamma   90.00
#
_symmetry.space_group_name_H-M   'P 1'
#
loop_
_entity.id
_entity.type
_entity.pdbx_description
1 polymer ?
#
loop_
_entity_poly.entity_id
_entity_poly.type
_entity_poly.pdbx_seq_one_letter_code
_entity_poly.pdbx_strand_id
1 'polypeptide(L)'
;VVNALSEHLWLDIWRDGFHYQQEYALGEPQYPLKQLEASTKRGTTLRFKPAVAIFSDVEFHYDILARRLRELSFLNSGVKIALIDERGEGRRDDFHYEGGIRSFVEHLAQLKSPLHPN
;
A
#
# COMPACT_ATOMS: atom_id res chain seq x y z
N VAL A 1 -9.19 6.03 -10.05
CA VAL A 1 -9.73 7.08 -9.16
C VAL A 1 -8.62 7.80 -8.38
N VAL A 2 -7.70 7.11 -7.68
CA VAL A 2 -6.62 7.73 -6.87
C VAL A 2 -5.89 8.87 -7.58
N ASN A 3 -5.50 8.69 -8.85
CA ASN A 3 -4.84 9.74 -9.63
C ASN A 3 -5.63 11.06 -9.69
N ALA A 4 -6.92 10.99 -10.02
CA ALA A 4 -7.78 12.17 -10.15
C ALA A 4 -8.06 12.89 -8.82
N LEU A 5 -7.89 12.20 -7.68
CA LEU A 5 -8.12 12.76 -6.35
C LEU A 5 -6.83 13.18 -5.64
N SER A 6 -5.70 13.12 -6.35
CA SER A 6 -4.39 13.48 -5.82
C SER A 6 -3.97 14.84 -6.35
N GLU A 7 -3.48 15.71 -5.46
CA GLU A 7 -2.79 16.95 -5.84
C GLU A 7 -1.57 16.64 -6.72
N HIS A 8 -0.81 15.62 -6.31
CA HIS A 8 0.34 15.13 -7.05
C HIS A 8 0.46 13.60 -6.92
N LEU A 9 0.88 12.94 -7.99
CA LEU A 9 1.17 11.50 -8.00
C LEU A 9 2.47 11.25 -8.75
N TRP A 10 3.37 10.49 -8.13
CA TRP A 10 4.62 9.98 -8.70
C TRP A 10 4.47 8.49 -8.98
N LEU A 11 4.78 8.09 -10.21
CA LEU A 11 4.71 6.71 -10.67
C LEU A 11 6.06 6.29 -11.23
N ASP A 12 6.66 5.29 -10.60
CA ASP A 12 7.88 4.64 -11.06
C ASP A 12 7.57 3.16 -11.38
N ILE A 13 7.92 2.72 -12.58
CA ILE A 13 7.67 1.37 -13.09
C ILE A 13 8.99 0.75 -13.54
N TRP A 14 9.31 -0.45 -13.05
CA TRP A 14 10.44 -1.23 -13.54
C TRP A 14 9.93 -2.44 -14.30
N ARG A 15 10.13 -2.45 -15.63
CA ARG A 15 9.68 -3.50 -16.54
C ARG A 15 10.59 -3.55 -17.77
N ASP A 16 10.65 -4.70 -18.43
CA ASP A 16 11.32 -4.85 -19.73
C ASP A 16 12.80 -4.38 -19.75
N GLY A 17 13.48 -4.49 -18.59
CA GLY A 17 14.89 -4.11 -18.42
C GLY A 17 15.13 -2.62 -18.19
N PHE A 18 14.09 -1.80 -18.01
CA PHE A 18 14.21 -0.35 -17.81
C PHE A 18 13.34 0.16 -16.67
N HIS A 19 13.76 1.30 -16.12
CA HIS A 19 12.97 2.14 -15.25
C HIS A 19 12.16 3.13 -16.08
N TYR A 20 10.89 3.32 -15.76
CA TYR A 20 10.01 4.31 -16.37
C TYR A 20 9.39 5.21 -15.30
N GLN A 21 9.26 6.49 -15.59
CA GLN A 21 8.73 7.48 -14.65
C GLN A 21 7.68 8.37 -15.30
N GLN A 22 6.62 8.66 -14.53
CA GLN A 22 5.63 9.68 -14.85
C GLN A 22 5.12 10.39 -13.61
N GLU A 23 4.81 11.67 -13.76
CA GLU A 23 4.19 12.49 -12.73
C GLU A 23 2.84 13.02 -13.21
N TYR A 24 1.92 13.18 -12.26
CA TYR A 24 0.58 13.70 -12.50
C TYR A 24 0.26 14.79 -11.48
N ALA A 25 -0.48 15.80 -11.90
CA ALA A 25 -1.08 16.80 -11.02
C ALA A 25 -2.59 16.86 -11.29
N LEU A 26 -3.41 16.65 -10.25
CA LEU A 26 -4.87 16.57 -10.37
C LEU A 26 -5.36 15.62 -11.49
N GLY A 27 -4.67 14.50 -11.67
CA GLY A 27 -4.97 13.51 -12.70
C GLY A 27 -4.30 13.73 -14.05
N GLU A 28 -3.78 14.92 -14.33
CA GLU A 28 -3.19 15.27 -15.62
C GLU A 28 -1.70 14.93 -15.68
N PRO A 29 -1.22 14.19 -16.71
CA PRO A 29 0.18 13.85 -16.85
C PRO A 29 1.02 15.10 -17.13
N GLN A 30 2.08 15.30 -16.35
CA GLN A 30 2.96 16.46 -16.47
C GLN A 30 3.91 16.36 -17.68
N TYR A 31 4.12 15.14 -18.18
CA TYR A 31 4.93 14.85 -19.35
C TYR A 31 4.60 13.42 -19.87
N PRO A 32 4.96 13.09 -21.14
CA PRO A 32 4.90 11.72 -21.64
C PRO A 32 5.76 10.78 -20.79
N LEU A 33 5.35 9.52 -20.63
CA LEU A 33 6.10 8.51 -19.87
C LEU A 33 7.57 8.48 -20.30
N LYS A 34 8.48 8.73 -19.36
CA LYS A 34 9.92 8.75 -19.62
C LYS A 34 10.49 7.37 -19.40
N GLN A 35 11.26 6.87 -20.35
CA GLN A 35 12.18 5.76 -20.12
C GLN A 35 13.47 6.32 -19.54
N LEU A 36 13.88 5.78 -18.39
CA LEU A 36 15.07 6.16 -17.65
C LEU A 36 16.16 5.07 -17.83
N GLU A 37 16.99 4.86 -16.83
CA GLU A 37 18.10 3.92 -16.88
C GLU A 37 17.67 2.45 -17.07
N ALA A 38 18.59 1.64 -17.60
CA ALA A 38 18.45 0.19 -17.57
C ALA A 38 18.45 -0.30 -16.12
N SER A 39 17.59 -1.27 -15.81
CA SER A 39 17.42 -1.80 -14.47
C SER A 39 17.06 -3.28 -14.49
N THR A 40 17.60 -4.03 -13.53
CA THR A 40 17.22 -5.42 -13.27
C THR A 40 16.04 -5.54 -12.30
N LYS A 41 15.60 -4.42 -11.70
CA LYS A 41 14.43 -4.39 -10.82
C LYS A 41 13.16 -4.69 -11.61
N ARG A 42 12.13 -5.17 -10.91
CA ARG A 42 10.78 -5.33 -11.43
C ARG A 42 9.77 -4.89 -10.39
N GLY A 43 8.73 -4.19 -10.82
CA GLY A 43 7.66 -3.76 -9.93
C GLY A 43 7.16 -2.36 -10.26
N THR A 44 6.32 -1.83 -9.39
CA THR A 44 5.73 -0.51 -9.53
C THR A 44 5.70 0.15 -8.17
N THR A 45 6.17 1.38 -8.10
CA THR A 45 6.05 2.25 -6.93
C THR A 45 5.12 3.39 -7.31
N LEU A 46 4.10 3.61 -6.49
CA LEU A 46 3.17 4.73 -6.64
C LEU A 46 3.17 5.48 -5.32
N ARG A 47 3.46 6.78 -5.39
CA ARG A 47 3.34 7.71 -4.27
C ARG A 47 2.35 8.79 -4.66
N PHE A 48 1.47 9.17 -3.77
CA PHE A 48 0.49 10.22 -4.05
C PHE A 48 0.30 11.13 -2.84
N LYS A 49 -0.03 12.39 -3.12
CA LYS A 49 -0.43 13.38 -2.14
C LYS A 49 -1.93 13.65 -2.34
N PRO A 50 -2.80 13.35 -1.37
CA PRO A 50 -4.23 13.65 -1.46
C PRO A 50 -4.48 15.14 -1.70
N ALA A 51 -5.51 15.47 -2.49
CA ALA A 51 -5.88 16.86 -2.72
C ALA A 51 -6.68 17.45 -1.54
N VAL A 52 -6.12 18.46 -0.87
CA VAL A 52 -6.76 19.14 0.28
C VAL A 52 -8.00 19.93 -0.13
N ALA A 53 -8.12 20.28 -1.40
CA ALA A 53 -9.31 20.91 -1.96
C ALA A 53 -10.50 19.94 -2.11
N ILE A 54 -10.23 18.62 -2.14
CA ILE A 54 -11.25 17.58 -2.33
C ILE A 54 -11.58 16.90 -1.00
N PHE A 55 -10.57 16.62 -0.17
CA PHE A 55 -10.74 15.93 1.10
C PHE A 55 -10.76 16.91 2.28
N SER A 56 -11.72 16.74 3.19
CA SER A 56 -11.78 17.49 4.44
C SER A 56 -10.71 17.05 5.46
N ASP A 57 -10.25 15.80 5.35
CA ASP A 57 -9.18 15.23 6.16
C ASP A 57 -8.23 14.46 5.24
N VAL A 58 -6.95 14.79 5.31
CA VAL A 58 -5.87 14.20 4.50
C VAL A 58 -4.84 13.47 5.35
N GLU A 59 -5.08 13.37 6.66
CA GLU A 59 -4.18 12.64 7.55
C GLU A 59 -4.41 11.13 7.43
N PHE A 60 -3.34 10.39 7.15
CA PHE A 60 -3.40 8.94 7.14
C PHE A 60 -3.27 8.38 8.56
N HIS A 61 -4.31 7.67 9.00
CA HIS A 61 -4.28 6.96 10.27
C HIS A 61 -3.63 5.59 10.12
N TYR A 62 -2.53 5.39 10.84
CA TYR A 62 -1.74 4.15 10.78
C TYR A 62 -2.58 2.91 11.06
N ASP A 63 -3.38 2.93 12.14
CA ASP A 63 -4.11 1.74 12.59
C ASP A 63 -5.20 1.29 11.60
N ILE A 64 -5.77 2.23 10.83
CA ILE A 64 -6.72 1.92 9.76
C ILE A 64 -6.02 1.14 8.64
N LEU A 65 -4.84 1.61 8.21
CA LEU A 65 -4.02 0.94 7.19
C LEU A 65 -3.52 -0.41 7.70
N ALA A 66 -2.98 -0.46 8.92
CA ALA A 66 -2.45 -1.66 9.54
C ALA A 66 -3.49 -2.76 9.62
N ARG A 67 -4.72 -2.44 10.06
CA ARG A 67 -5.84 -3.40 10.08
C ARG A 67 -6.09 -3.98 8.69
N ARG A 68 -6.17 -3.14 7.66
CA ARG A 68 -6.54 -3.59 6.32
C ARG A 68 -5.41 -4.38 5.62
N LEU A 69 -4.17 -3.98 5.82
CA LEU A 69 -2.99 -4.69 5.31
C LEU A 69 -2.79 -6.04 6.03
N ARG A 70 -3.05 -6.11 7.34
CA ARG A 70 -3.04 -7.38 8.08
C ARG A 70 -4.10 -8.34 7.53
N GLU A 71 -5.32 -7.88 7.33
CA GLU A 71 -6.39 -8.68 6.69
C GLU A 71 -5.95 -9.22 5.32
N LEU A 72 -5.34 -8.39 4.47
CA LEU A 72 -4.84 -8.82 3.16
C LEU A 72 -3.72 -9.86 3.26
N SER A 73 -2.82 -9.74 4.25
CA SER A 73 -1.73 -10.71 4.43
C SER A 73 -2.23 -12.10 4.80
N PHE A 74 -3.36 -12.22 5.51
CA PHE A 74 -3.99 -13.52 5.74
C PHE A 74 -4.66 -14.09 4.47
N LEU A 75 -5.19 -13.23 3.60
CA LEU A 75 -5.83 -13.67 2.35
C LEU A 75 -4.82 -14.10 1.27
N ASN A 76 -3.57 -13.63 1.36
CA ASN A 76 -2.53 -13.85 0.36
C ASN A 76 -1.30 -14.51 0.99
N SER A 77 -1.41 -15.81 1.27
CA SER A 77 -0.29 -16.59 1.83
C SER A 77 0.94 -16.50 0.93
N GLY A 78 2.12 -16.32 1.55
CA GLY A 78 3.40 -16.15 0.86
C GLY A 78 3.70 -14.72 0.38
N VAL A 79 2.82 -13.75 0.63
CA VAL A 79 3.09 -12.32 0.36
C VAL A 79 3.54 -11.61 1.63
N LYS A 80 4.72 -10.98 1.58
CA LYS A 80 5.19 -10.07 2.63
C LYS A 80 4.65 -8.67 2.38
N ILE A 81 3.95 -8.11 3.37
CA ILE A 81 3.47 -6.73 3.35
C ILE A 81 4.15 -5.95 4.47
N ALA A 82 4.86 -4.88 4.14
CA ALA A 82 5.47 -3.98 5.12
C ALA A 82 4.70 -2.65 5.15
N LEU A 83 4.27 -2.23 6.34
CA LEU A 83 3.73 -0.90 6.59
C LEU A 83 4.75 -0.10 7.39
N ILE A 84 5.11 1.08 6.89
CA ILE A 84 6.10 1.96 7.51
C ILE A 84 5.48 3.35 7.63
N ASP A 85 5.49 3.89 8.84
CA ASP A 85 5.20 5.30 9.14
C ASP A 85 6.52 6.03 9.34
N GLU A 86 6.79 7.02 8.50
CA GLU A 86 8.01 7.83 8.55
C GLU A 86 7.84 9.08 9.43
N ARG A 87 6.67 9.28 10.05
CA ARG A 87 6.40 10.42 10.96
C ARG A 87 6.97 10.16 12.36
N GLY A 88 7.40 11.22 13.04
CA GLY A 88 7.82 11.16 14.45
C GLY A 88 9.03 10.24 14.67
N GLU A 89 8.96 9.39 15.71
CA GLU A 89 9.98 8.35 15.98
C GLU A 89 9.93 7.18 14.99
N GLY A 90 8.93 7.17 14.10
CA GLY A 90 8.67 6.11 13.14
C GLY A 90 7.91 4.93 13.76
N ARG A 91 7.17 4.21 12.91
CA ARG A 91 6.46 2.97 13.28
C ARG A 91 6.53 1.99 12.12
N ARG A 92 6.65 0.71 12.41
CA ARG A 92 6.75 -0.33 11.38
C ARG A 92 6.09 -1.63 11.82
N ASP A 93 5.32 -2.22 10.91
CA ASP A 93 4.81 -3.59 11.01
C ASP A 93 5.14 -4.37 9.73
N ASP A 94 5.65 -5.59 9.87
CA ASP A 94 5.83 -6.54 8.78
C ASP A 94 4.79 -7.67 8.94
N PHE A 95 3.85 -7.76 8.00
CA PHE A 95 2.82 -8.81 7.95
C PHE A 95 3.22 -9.92 6.98
N HIS A 96 3.34 -11.13 7.49
CA HIS A 96 3.63 -12.34 6.71
C HIS A 96 2.99 -13.54 7.42
N TYR A 97 1.79 -13.93 6.99
CA TYR A 97 1.05 -15.05 7.58
C TYR A 97 0.88 -16.17 6.58
N GLU A 98 1.22 -17.39 6.97
CA GLU A 98 1.17 -18.56 6.09
C GLU A 98 -0.15 -19.34 6.20
N GLY A 99 -0.82 -19.29 7.36
CA GLY A 99 -2.01 -20.09 7.67
C GLY A 99 -3.33 -19.64 7.02
N GLY A 100 -3.27 -18.66 6.12
CA GLY A 100 -4.41 -18.27 5.29
C GLY A 100 -5.61 -17.72 6.08
N ILE A 101 -6.82 -17.95 5.55
CA ILE A 101 -8.09 -17.50 6.16
C ILE A 101 -8.33 -18.14 7.54
N ARG A 102 -7.84 -19.36 7.79
CA ARG A 102 -7.98 -20.01 9.10
C ARG A 102 -7.34 -19.17 10.20
N SER A 103 -6.09 -18.74 9.99
CA SER A 103 -5.39 -17.85 10.92
C SER A 103 -6.05 -16.47 11.05
N PHE A 104 -6.76 -16.00 10.03
CA PHE A 104 -7.55 -14.78 10.14
C PHE A 104 -8.74 -14.94 11.09
N VAL A 105 -9.50 -16.04 10.97
CA VAL A 105 -10.62 -16.33 11.86
C VAL A 105 -10.14 -16.51 13.29
N GLU A 106 -9.03 -17.22 13.51
CA GLU A 106 -8.38 -17.34 14.82
C GLU A 106 -8.00 -15.98 15.40
N HIS A 107 -7.42 -15.09 14.59
CA HIS A 107 -7.08 -13.72 15.01
C HIS A 107 -8.32 -12.91 15.41
N LEU A 108 -9.40 -12.97 14.63
CA LEU A 108 -10.67 -12.30 14.98
C LEU A 108 -11.32 -12.89 16.24
N ALA A 109 -11.17 -14.20 16.45
CA ALA A 109 -11.73 -14.90 17.59
C ALA A 109 -11.01 -14.59 18.91
N GLN A 110 -9.77 -14.08 18.90
CA GLN A 110 -9.04 -13.67 20.12
C GLN A 110 -9.78 -12.60 20.94
N LEU A 111 -10.64 -11.81 20.31
CA LEU A 111 -11.44 -10.78 20.97
C LEU A 111 -12.83 -11.29 21.43
N LYS A 112 -13.11 -12.58 21.27
CA LYS A 112 -14.40 -13.23 21.59
C LYS A 112 -14.18 -14.53 22.35
N SER A 113 -15.23 -15.10 22.92
CA SER A 113 -15.21 -16.47 23.45
C SER A 113 -15.60 -17.46 22.36
N PRO A 114 -14.68 -18.31 21.87
CA PRO A 114 -15.01 -19.35 20.90
C PRO A 114 -15.96 -20.37 21.54
N LEU A 115 -17.01 -20.76 20.81
CA LEU A 115 -17.97 -21.76 21.29
C LEU A 115 -17.53 -23.21 21.01
N HIS A 116 -16.62 -23.39 20.06
CA HIS A 116 -16.08 -24.69 19.65
C HIS A 116 -14.62 -24.55 19.16
N PRO A 117 -13.82 -25.62 19.22
CA PRO A 117 -12.41 -25.59 18.84
C PRO A 117 -12.14 -25.67 17.32
N ASN A 118 -13.14 -26.00 16.50
CA ASN A 118 -13.02 -26.18 15.04
C ASN A 118 -14.00 -25.31 14.25
#